data_AF-A0A3T0L4D9-F1
#
_entry.id   AF-A0A3T0L4D9-F1
#
_cell.length_a   1.000
_cell.length_b   1.000
_cell.length_c   1.000
_cell.angle_alpha   90.00
_cell.angle_beta   90.00
_cell.angle_gamma   90.00
#
_symmetry.space_group_name_H-M   'P 1'
#
loop_
_entity.id
_entity.type
_entity.pdbx_description
1 polymer ?
#
loop_
_entity_poly.entity_id
_entity_poly.type
_entity_poly.pdbx_seq_one_letter_code
_entity_poly.pdbx_strand_id
1 'polypeptide(L)'
;MKKVLFILLIVVGLFANNFEKYFNMAQNYYWLSIDEGIKSSVWFKTKKYLALAEKELKKEPSKQNLKKLNALKDEVNTFYLTKYYTMDGYFPMLKLVSTSFFLFPKKSRQHTLAKPADFIAVENASESLTDRLKTVVQNHVFFNSSNPYWNEIAFEIFNANGKYYAHLTEEPKEILSDKELKNFYSNNITPDIINKLLKYVNKSKVYIVRIEKTPLEKNDMYVTAYGEVYTKNGYNKDKSSITFGYSIDERGKWPVLILVHILLLGLVLFLTAYFVKKTQNRSLYLIVLIGFTVGRVLPWVIVPSIESFMPNGDLNVLYTIWWVVLVGIAIILAPIYAMDLIYKKIQNYIKLPSIAGKGGIIGLSISAGVLGYLFVPYIFTYGDVLSVWENLLYFGLFSLAVLFSGYVSGKIFDKSDKTEEYYIIVFVITSALLFVSLVHTDLIWLAVSSILTIIASFLVIRMKKSEFVKEVKQKFESVEDIEKGLHQENYYEFEYYNDLIQKTGVKK
;
A
#
# COMPACT_ATOMS: atom_id res chain seq x y z
N MET A 1 1.87 13.14 58.56
CA MET A 1 0.99 13.83 57.58
C MET A 1 1.50 13.78 56.13
N LYS A 2 2.77 14.07 55.80
CA LYS A 2 3.27 14.05 54.39
C LYS A 2 3.13 12.70 53.66
N LYS A 3 3.26 11.56 54.37
CA LYS A 3 3.08 10.22 53.77
C LYS A 3 1.62 9.89 53.42
N VAL A 4 0.64 10.42 54.17
CA VAL A 4 -0.80 10.23 53.90
C VAL A 4 -1.23 11.05 52.69
N LEU A 5 -0.70 12.27 52.53
CA LEU A 5 -0.96 13.11 51.35
C LEU A 5 -0.39 12.50 50.06
N PHE A 6 0.75 11.81 50.14
CA PHE A 6 1.38 11.14 48.99
C PHE A 6 0.62 9.89 48.56
N ILE A 7 0.12 9.10 49.52
CA ILE A 7 -0.76 7.96 49.25
C ILE A 7 -2.11 8.44 48.70
N LEU A 8 -2.68 9.55 49.21
CA LEU A 8 -3.88 10.15 48.64
C LEU A 8 -3.66 10.70 47.23
N LEU A 9 -2.50 11.28 46.92
CA LEU A 9 -2.15 11.71 45.56
C LEU A 9 -1.93 10.54 44.60
N ILE A 10 -1.39 9.41 45.08
CA ILE A 10 -1.25 8.17 44.29
C ILE A 10 -2.62 7.51 44.08
N VAL A 11 -3.48 7.49 45.09
CA VAL A 11 -4.84 6.93 44.99
C VAL A 11 -5.73 7.83 44.12
N VAL A 12 -5.68 9.16 44.27
CA VAL A 12 -6.39 10.11 43.38
C VAL A 12 -5.80 10.12 41.96
N GLY A 13 -4.49 9.86 41.81
CA GLY A 13 -3.85 9.64 40.51
C GLY A 13 -4.20 8.29 39.86
N LEU A 14 -4.55 7.27 40.66
CA LEU A 14 -5.07 5.98 40.21
C LEU A 14 -6.58 6.03 39.86
N PHE A 15 -7.30 7.03 40.37
CA PHE A 15 -8.64 7.45 39.91
C PHE A 15 -8.57 8.57 38.85
N ALA A 16 -7.49 8.65 38.07
CA ALA A 16 -7.55 9.37 36.81
C ALA A 16 -8.66 8.70 35.98
N ASN A 17 -9.76 9.43 35.76
CA ASN A 17 -10.99 8.91 35.16
C ASN A 17 -10.67 8.24 33.82
N ASN A 18 -10.55 6.91 33.82
CA ASN A 18 -10.11 6.14 32.65
C ASN A 18 -11.05 6.34 31.46
N PHE A 19 -12.30 6.74 31.74
CA PHE A 19 -13.24 7.21 30.73
C PHE A 19 -12.66 8.35 29.89
N GLU A 20 -12.23 9.46 30.49
CA GLU A 20 -11.76 10.64 29.75
C GLU A 20 -10.51 10.32 28.93
N LYS A 21 -9.61 9.47 29.46
CA LYS A 21 -8.46 8.96 28.70
C LYS A 21 -8.90 8.21 27.43
N TYR A 22 -9.77 7.21 27.56
CA TYR A 22 -10.21 6.41 26.42
C TYR A 22 -11.13 7.19 25.47
N PHE A 23 -11.96 8.09 25.99
CA PHE A 23 -12.80 8.97 25.22
C PHE A 23 -11.96 9.92 24.36
N ASN A 24 -10.95 10.57 24.94
CA ASN A 24 -10.05 11.44 24.19
C ASN A 24 -9.25 10.66 23.13
N MET A 25 -8.81 9.43 23.45
CA MET A 25 -8.17 8.56 22.45
C MET A 25 -9.12 8.22 21.31
N ALA A 26 -10.36 7.85 21.60
CA ALA A 26 -11.38 7.57 20.60
C ALA A 26 -11.66 8.79 19.71
N GLN A 27 -11.79 9.97 20.30
CA GLN A 27 -12.03 11.21 19.58
C GLN A 27 -10.84 11.58 18.67
N ASN A 28 -9.61 11.44 19.16
CA ASN A 28 -8.41 11.71 18.35
C ASN A 28 -8.33 10.75 17.16
N TYR A 29 -8.54 9.44 17.38
CA TYR A 29 -8.56 8.47 16.28
C TYR A 29 -9.75 8.66 15.33
N TYR A 30 -10.89 9.16 15.82
CA TYR A 30 -12.02 9.50 14.97
C TYR A 30 -11.64 10.60 13.97
N TRP A 31 -11.05 11.70 14.42
CA TRP A 31 -10.58 12.77 13.51
C TRP A 31 -9.57 12.27 12.49
N LEU A 32 -8.67 11.36 12.90
CA LEU A 32 -7.73 10.73 11.98
C LEU A 32 -8.40 9.81 10.95
N SER A 33 -9.45 9.09 11.38
CA SER A 33 -10.20 8.20 10.50
C SER A 33 -11.00 8.94 9.43
N ILE A 34 -11.24 10.25 9.61
CA ILE A 34 -11.86 11.09 8.58
C ILE A 34 -10.95 11.21 7.35
N ASP A 35 -9.64 11.32 7.56
CA ASP A 35 -8.64 11.45 6.48
C ASP A 35 -8.27 10.09 5.87
N GLU A 36 -8.00 9.09 6.72
CA GLU A 36 -7.66 7.72 6.30
C GLU A 36 -8.85 7.03 5.60
N GLY A 37 -10.05 7.20 6.15
CA GLY A 37 -11.26 6.50 5.74
C GLY A 37 -11.67 5.38 6.70
N ILE A 38 -12.84 4.82 6.45
CA ILE A 38 -13.38 3.69 7.21
C ILE A 38 -12.59 2.40 6.91
N LYS A 39 -12.68 1.40 7.81
CA LYS A 39 -11.97 0.10 7.72
C LYS A 39 -10.44 0.21 7.68
N SER A 40 -9.87 1.39 7.91
CA SER A 40 -8.44 1.59 8.18
C SER A 40 -8.06 1.06 9.56
N SER A 41 -6.76 0.87 9.80
CA SER A 41 -6.24 0.51 11.13
C SER A 41 -6.64 1.53 12.20
N VAL A 42 -6.63 2.83 11.84
CA VAL A 42 -7.07 3.97 12.66
C VAL A 42 -8.55 3.86 13.04
N TRP A 43 -9.42 3.52 12.09
CA TRP A 43 -10.84 3.32 12.34
C TRP A 43 -11.12 2.20 13.37
N PHE A 44 -10.37 1.10 13.30
CA PHE A 44 -10.48 0.03 14.29
C PHE A 44 -10.02 0.49 15.68
N LYS A 45 -9.01 1.36 15.77
CA LYS A 45 -8.60 2.00 17.04
C LYS A 45 -9.71 2.91 17.59
N THR A 46 -10.37 3.71 16.75
CA THR A 46 -11.56 4.50 17.15
C THR A 46 -12.60 3.63 17.84
N LYS A 47 -13.01 2.52 17.20
CA LYS A 47 -13.99 1.58 17.75
C LYS A 47 -13.51 0.90 19.05
N LYS A 48 -12.26 0.45 19.09
CA LYS A 48 -11.64 -0.15 20.28
C LYS A 48 -11.72 0.80 21.48
N TYR A 49 -11.32 2.05 21.30
CA TYR A 49 -11.30 3.03 22.40
C TYR A 49 -12.70 3.50 22.80
N LEU A 50 -13.65 3.59 21.87
CA LEU A 50 -15.06 3.81 22.19
C LEU A 50 -15.62 2.69 23.08
N ALA A 51 -15.34 1.44 22.76
CA ALA A 51 -15.79 0.29 23.55
C ALA A 51 -15.15 0.28 24.95
N LEU A 52 -13.86 0.66 25.06
CA LEU A 52 -13.20 0.81 26.35
C LEU A 52 -13.79 1.95 27.18
N ALA A 53 -14.05 3.12 26.58
CA ALA A 53 -14.72 4.24 27.25
C ALA A 53 -16.12 3.84 27.74
N GLU A 54 -16.89 3.12 26.93
CA GLU A 54 -18.20 2.57 27.35
C GLU A 54 -18.08 1.62 28.54
N LYS A 55 -17.08 0.73 28.53
CA LYS A 55 -16.83 -0.20 29.64
C LYS A 55 -16.50 0.53 30.94
N GLU A 56 -15.71 1.60 30.88
CA GLU A 56 -15.42 2.43 32.06
C GLU A 56 -16.66 3.20 32.54
N LEU A 57 -17.46 3.76 31.62
CA LEU A 57 -18.72 4.44 31.97
C LEU A 57 -19.74 3.51 32.65
N LYS A 58 -19.76 2.21 32.28
CA LYS A 58 -20.60 1.21 32.95
C LYS A 58 -20.17 0.95 34.40
N LYS A 59 -18.87 1.09 34.71
CA LYS A 59 -18.36 0.97 36.08
C LYS A 59 -18.68 2.21 36.91
N GLU A 60 -18.54 3.39 36.30
CA GLU A 60 -18.78 4.68 36.94
C GLU A 60 -19.78 5.52 36.12
N PRO A 61 -21.10 5.29 36.30
CA PRO A 61 -22.12 5.96 35.50
C PRO A 61 -22.14 7.48 35.71
N SER A 62 -22.11 8.23 34.62
CA SER A 62 -22.28 9.68 34.61
C SER A 62 -23.17 10.10 33.45
N LYS A 63 -24.24 10.86 33.72
CA LYS A 63 -25.15 11.36 32.68
C LYS A 63 -24.43 12.25 31.66
N GLN A 64 -23.48 13.07 32.11
CA GLN A 64 -22.69 13.93 31.24
C GLN A 64 -21.78 13.11 30.32
N ASN A 65 -21.08 12.13 30.88
CA ASN A 65 -20.18 11.26 30.11
C ASN A 65 -20.95 10.35 29.15
N LEU A 66 -22.16 9.90 29.54
CA LEU A 66 -23.06 9.18 28.66
C LEU A 66 -23.49 10.04 27.46
N LYS A 67 -23.85 11.31 27.69
CA LYS A 67 -24.19 12.23 26.60
C LYS A 67 -23.01 12.45 25.65
N LYS A 68 -21.80 12.66 26.18
CA LYS A 68 -20.56 12.77 25.37
C LYS A 68 -20.31 11.51 24.54
N LEU A 69 -20.39 10.34 25.16
CA LEU A 69 -20.14 9.05 24.52
C LEU A 69 -21.16 8.79 23.39
N ASN A 70 -22.44 9.05 23.64
CA ASN A 70 -23.49 8.86 22.63
C ASN A 70 -23.31 9.83 21.45
N ALA A 71 -22.99 11.10 21.69
CA ALA A 71 -22.71 12.06 20.62
C ALA A 71 -21.55 11.59 19.72
N LEU A 72 -20.43 11.14 20.31
CA LEU A 72 -19.31 10.62 19.53
C LEU A 72 -19.68 9.32 18.78
N LYS A 73 -20.48 8.43 19.39
CA LYS A 73 -20.99 7.23 18.69
C LYS A 73 -21.86 7.58 17.49
N ASP A 74 -22.73 8.57 17.63
CA ASP A 74 -23.60 9.03 16.56
C ASP A 74 -22.79 9.64 15.41
N GLU A 75 -21.77 10.46 15.71
CA GLU A 75 -20.83 11.01 14.72
C GLU A 75 -20.06 9.91 13.98
N VAL A 76 -19.55 8.92 14.72
CA VAL A 76 -18.82 7.77 14.17
C VAL A 76 -19.74 6.93 13.27
N ASN A 77 -20.97 6.64 13.71
CA ASN A 77 -21.93 5.90 12.90
C ASN A 77 -22.35 6.68 11.65
N THR A 78 -22.56 7.99 11.76
CA THR A 78 -22.90 8.86 10.63
C THR A 78 -21.76 8.90 9.61
N PHE A 79 -20.53 9.06 10.08
CA PHE A 79 -19.34 9.00 9.22
C PHE A 79 -19.24 7.65 8.50
N TYR A 80 -19.46 6.54 9.22
CA TYR A 80 -19.48 5.22 8.63
C TYR A 80 -20.51 5.10 7.52
N LEU A 81 -21.78 5.45 7.79
CA LEU A 81 -22.86 5.36 6.81
C LEU A 81 -22.61 6.25 5.59
N THR A 82 -22.06 7.43 5.80
CA THR A 82 -21.75 8.38 4.72
C THR A 82 -20.64 7.85 3.81
N LYS A 83 -19.59 7.27 4.41
CA LYS A 83 -18.42 6.78 3.65
C LYS A 83 -18.60 5.35 3.11
N TYR A 84 -19.46 4.53 3.70
CA TYR A 84 -19.58 3.10 3.36
C TYR A 84 -19.84 2.83 1.88
N TYR A 85 -20.66 3.68 1.25
CA TYR A 85 -21.01 3.54 -0.17
C TYR A 85 -20.09 4.33 -1.10
N THR A 86 -19.08 5.02 -0.58
CA THR A 86 -18.08 5.75 -1.37
C THR A 86 -16.96 4.83 -1.83
N MET A 87 -16.26 5.21 -2.89
CA MET A 87 -15.10 4.46 -3.40
C MET A 87 -14.04 4.24 -2.32
N ASP A 88 -13.66 5.30 -1.60
CA ASP A 88 -12.63 5.25 -0.56
C ASP A 88 -13.07 4.45 0.66
N GLY A 89 -14.36 4.48 1.01
CA GLY A 89 -14.87 3.69 2.13
C GLY A 89 -15.07 2.21 1.81
N TYR A 90 -15.47 1.90 0.57
CA TYR A 90 -15.65 0.53 0.12
C TYR A 90 -14.31 -0.16 -0.18
N PHE A 91 -13.36 0.59 -0.76
CA PHE A 91 -12.02 0.11 -1.15
C PHE A 91 -10.88 0.90 -0.46
N PRO A 92 -10.73 0.82 0.87
CA PRO A 92 -9.80 1.68 1.62
C PRO A 92 -8.33 1.47 1.27
N MET A 93 -7.93 0.26 0.88
CA MET A 93 -6.54 -0.05 0.50
C MET A 93 -6.15 0.60 -0.84
N LEU A 94 -7.11 1.09 -1.61
CA LEU A 94 -6.88 1.70 -2.90
C LEU A 94 -6.00 2.96 -2.81
N LYS A 95 -6.16 3.76 -1.74
CA LYS A 95 -5.30 4.92 -1.44
C LYS A 95 -3.82 4.52 -1.27
N LEU A 96 -3.58 3.36 -0.66
CA LEU A 96 -2.23 2.84 -0.44
C LEU A 96 -1.64 2.21 -1.71
N VAL A 97 -2.50 1.67 -2.60
CA VAL A 97 -2.07 1.13 -3.89
C VAL A 97 -1.80 2.24 -4.89
N SER A 98 -2.63 3.29 -4.93
CA SER A 98 -2.56 4.40 -5.88
C SER A 98 -1.40 5.36 -5.61
N THR A 99 -0.98 5.46 -4.35
CA THR A 99 0.12 6.31 -3.94
C THR A 99 1.43 5.54 -4.06
N SER A 100 2.27 5.93 -5.01
CA SER A 100 3.64 5.43 -5.03
C SER A 100 4.36 5.94 -3.79
N PHE A 101 4.56 5.09 -2.78
CA PHE A 101 5.22 5.45 -1.52
C PHE A 101 6.60 6.10 -1.67
N PHE A 102 7.28 5.84 -2.79
CA PHE A 102 8.64 6.31 -3.05
C PHE A 102 8.67 7.48 -4.05
N LEU A 103 7.71 7.56 -4.98
CA LEU A 103 7.64 8.67 -5.94
C LEU A 103 6.79 9.84 -5.43
N PHE A 104 5.78 9.58 -4.61
CA PHE A 104 4.84 10.57 -4.07
C PHE A 104 4.63 10.40 -2.56
N PRO A 105 5.67 10.55 -1.72
CA PRO A 105 5.54 10.49 -0.25
C PRO A 105 4.52 11.50 0.30
N LYS A 106 4.28 12.60 -0.45
CA LYS A 106 3.24 13.60 -0.17
C LYS A 106 1.79 13.13 -0.38
N LYS A 107 1.53 11.95 -0.93
CA LYS A 107 0.17 11.37 -0.97
C LYS A 107 0.00 10.21 0.01
N SER A 108 1.08 9.51 0.38
CA SER A 108 1.10 8.48 1.41
C SER A 108 1.30 9.03 2.84
N ARG A 109 1.02 10.33 3.06
CA ARG A 109 1.48 11.20 4.18
C ARG A 109 1.38 10.63 5.59
N GLN A 110 0.55 9.61 5.78
CA GLN A 110 0.21 9.06 7.07
C GLN A 110 1.03 7.82 7.43
N HIS A 111 1.76 7.20 6.49
CA HIS A 111 2.63 6.05 6.76
C HIS A 111 4.07 6.36 6.37
N THR A 112 5.03 6.19 7.31
CA THR A 112 6.45 6.42 7.02
C THR A 112 7.31 5.17 7.19
N LEU A 113 8.09 4.88 6.16
CA LEU A 113 9.15 3.85 6.17
C LEU A 113 10.56 4.46 6.25
N ALA A 114 10.73 5.76 6.02
CA ALA A 114 12.06 6.37 5.88
C ALA A 114 12.37 7.36 7.01
N LYS A 115 11.44 8.29 7.29
CA LYS A 115 11.62 9.33 8.30
C LYS A 115 10.90 8.96 9.61
N PRO A 116 11.32 9.50 10.77
CA PRO A 116 10.55 9.40 12.01
C PRO A 116 9.11 9.93 11.86
N ALA A 117 8.15 9.33 12.56
CA ALA A 117 6.74 9.73 12.48
C ALA A 117 6.49 11.16 12.99
N ASP A 118 7.26 11.63 13.98
CA ASP A 118 7.20 13.01 14.44
C ASP A 118 7.68 14.03 13.42
N PHE A 119 8.71 13.70 12.66
CA PHE A 119 9.12 14.53 11.53
C PHE A 119 7.97 14.74 10.53
N ILE A 120 7.38 13.64 10.05
CA ILE A 120 6.34 13.69 9.02
C ILE A 120 5.06 14.36 9.55
N ALA A 121 4.67 14.07 10.79
CA ALA A 121 3.50 14.70 11.40
C ALA A 121 3.69 16.23 11.51
N VAL A 122 4.86 16.70 11.92
CA VAL A 122 5.18 18.13 12.01
C VAL A 122 5.23 18.78 10.63
N GLU A 123 5.88 18.13 9.65
CA GLU A 123 5.95 18.57 8.26
C GLU A 123 4.54 18.78 7.69
N ASN A 124 3.66 17.77 7.82
CA ASN A 124 2.27 17.82 7.36
C ASN A 124 1.45 18.93 8.03
N ALA A 125 1.57 19.07 9.35
CA ALA A 125 0.84 20.10 10.09
C ALA A 125 1.28 21.50 9.68
N SER A 126 2.59 21.70 9.51
CA SER A 126 3.20 22.97 9.13
C SER A 126 2.86 23.35 7.70
N GLU A 127 2.96 22.41 6.74
CA GLU A 127 2.55 22.66 5.34
C GLU A 127 1.08 23.11 5.29
N SER A 128 0.19 22.34 5.93
CA SER A 128 -1.24 22.67 5.99
C SER A 128 -1.49 24.04 6.62
N LEU A 129 -0.70 24.42 7.64
CA LEU A 129 -0.81 25.72 8.29
C LEU A 129 -0.42 26.84 7.33
N THR A 130 0.69 26.67 6.61
CA THR A 130 1.15 27.68 5.63
C THR A 130 0.12 27.92 4.51
N ASP A 131 -0.64 26.88 4.11
CA ASP A 131 -1.70 26.96 3.10
C ASP A 131 -2.96 27.65 3.63
N ARG A 132 -3.35 27.38 4.89
CA ARG A 132 -4.52 28.01 5.53
C ARG A 132 -4.31 29.47 5.86
N LEU A 133 -3.09 29.85 6.19
CA LEU A 133 -2.69 31.22 6.47
C LEU A 133 -2.62 32.04 5.15
N LYS A 134 -3.77 32.23 4.50
CA LYS A 134 -3.94 33.02 3.28
C LYS A 134 -3.75 34.50 3.59
N THR A 135 -2.51 34.96 3.69
CA THR A 135 -2.19 36.39 3.81
C THR A 135 -1.26 36.86 2.69
N VAL A 136 -1.49 38.09 2.23
CA VAL A 136 -0.84 38.70 1.04
C VAL A 136 0.50 39.39 1.40
N VAL A 137 0.86 39.47 2.69
CA VAL A 137 2.04 40.22 3.16
C VAL A 137 2.99 39.27 3.89
N GLN A 138 4.30 39.41 3.62
CA GLN A 138 5.35 38.70 4.35
C GLN A 138 5.24 38.95 5.86
N ASN A 139 4.83 37.91 6.60
CA ASN A 139 4.77 37.96 8.07
C ASN A 139 6.03 37.36 8.66
N HIS A 140 6.51 37.97 9.75
CA HIS A 140 7.56 37.40 10.58
C HIS A 140 6.98 36.31 11.47
N VAL A 141 7.62 35.15 11.46
CA VAL A 141 7.15 33.94 12.15
C VAL A 141 8.18 33.48 13.17
N PHE A 142 7.74 33.30 14.40
CA PHE A 142 8.53 32.68 15.48
C PHE A 142 7.93 31.34 15.89
N PHE A 143 8.75 30.41 16.38
CA PHE A 143 8.32 29.07 16.76
C PHE A 143 8.49 28.85 18.25
N ASN A 144 7.43 28.42 18.94
CA ASN A 144 7.43 28.31 20.40
C ASN A 144 7.04 26.93 20.93
N SER A 145 7.18 25.88 20.11
CA SER A 145 6.96 24.51 20.58
C SER A 145 7.99 24.14 21.64
N SER A 146 7.59 23.33 22.62
CA SER A 146 8.47 22.87 23.71
C SER A 146 9.58 21.93 23.23
N ASN A 147 9.41 21.32 22.06
CA ASN A 147 10.43 20.50 21.40
C ASN A 147 11.18 21.34 20.34
N PRO A 148 12.47 21.67 20.56
CA PRO A 148 13.26 22.44 19.61
C PRO A 148 13.33 21.80 18.21
N TYR A 149 13.41 20.47 18.16
CA TYR A 149 13.45 19.73 16.89
C TYR A 149 12.22 19.98 16.02
N TRP A 150 11.03 20.14 16.61
CA TRP A 150 9.82 20.44 15.84
C TRP A 150 9.79 21.88 15.33
N ASN A 151 10.40 22.80 16.08
CA ASN A 151 10.53 24.18 15.64
C ASN A 151 11.45 24.28 14.41
N GLU A 152 12.53 23.51 14.36
CA GLU A 152 13.43 23.46 13.18
C GLU A 152 12.70 22.94 11.93
N ILE A 153 11.93 21.85 12.06
CA ILE A 153 11.16 21.32 10.92
C ILE A 153 10.14 22.37 10.44
N ALA A 154 9.42 23.00 11.38
CA ALA A 154 8.45 24.04 11.04
C ALA A 154 9.13 25.26 10.39
N PHE A 155 10.30 25.66 10.88
CA PHE A 155 11.11 26.72 10.29
C PHE A 155 11.43 26.44 8.83
N GLU A 156 11.94 25.24 8.50
CA GLU A 156 12.25 24.88 7.11
C GLU A 156 11.03 25.00 6.19
N ILE A 157 9.87 24.51 6.63
CA ILE A 157 8.62 24.55 5.85
C ILE A 157 8.11 25.98 5.64
N PHE A 158 8.13 26.80 6.69
CA PHE A 158 7.71 28.21 6.58
C PHE A 158 8.70 29.03 5.76
N ASN A 159 10.01 28.82 5.92
CA ASN A 159 11.05 29.54 5.20
C ASN A 159 11.09 29.21 3.70
N ALA A 160 10.77 27.96 3.33
CA ALA A 160 10.63 27.55 1.94
C ALA A 160 9.44 28.25 1.24
N ASN A 161 8.49 28.80 2.00
CA ASN A 161 7.35 29.53 1.48
C ASN A 161 7.62 31.04 1.50
N GLY A 162 7.85 31.63 0.33
CA GLY A 162 8.24 33.05 0.17
C GLY A 162 7.25 34.10 0.73
N LYS A 163 6.09 33.67 1.27
CA LYS A 163 5.13 34.50 2.01
C LYS A 163 5.50 34.70 3.48
N TYR A 164 6.50 34.02 4.01
CA TYR A 164 6.88 34.14 5.42
C TYR A 164 8.36 34.50 5.54
N TYR A 165 8.67 35.26 6.58
CA TYR A 165 10.03 35.43 7.07
C TYR A 165 10.12 34.65 8.38
N ALA A 166 10.54 33.39 8.29
CA ALA A 166 10.70 32.52 9.44
C ALA A 166 11.99 32.89 10.18
N HIS A 167 11.92 32.99 11.51
CA HIS A 167 13.08 33.26 12.37
C HIS A 167 13.59 31.97 12.99
N LEU A 168 14.91 31.87 13.13
CA LEU A 168 15.56 30.69 13.73
C LEU A 168 15.17 30.53 15.21
N THR A 169 15.29 29.32 15.74
CA THR A 169 14.94 29.05 17.15
C THR A 169 15.89 29.70 18.15
N GLU A 170 17.07 30.12 17.69
CA GLU A 170 18.05 30.88 18.46
C GLU A 170 17.66 32.35 18.62
N GLU A 171 16.98 32.97 17.66
CA GLU A 171 16.71 34.41 17.67
C GLU A 171 15.91 34.89 18.89
N PRO A 172 14.85 34.17 19.35
CA PRO A 172 14.19 34.51 20.61
C PRO A 172 15.13 34.55 21.83
N LYS A 173 16.23 33.79 21.83
CA LYS A 173 17.20 33.75 22.95
C LYS A 173 18.03 35.04 23.03
N GLU A 174 18.21 35.73 21.91
CA GLU A 174 18.92 37.02 21.84
C GLU A 174 18.02 38.18 22.28
N ILE A 175 16.70 37.99 22.21
CA ILE A 175 15.68 39.03 22.45
C ILE A 175 15.06 38.92 23.85
N LEU A 176 14.88 37.70 24.36
CA LEU A 176 14.17 37.39 25.59
C LEU A 176 15.14 36.97 26.70
N SER A 177 14.87 37.37 27.94
CA SER A 177 15.57 36.82 29.10
C SER A 177 15.26 35.33 29.31
N ASP A 178 16.10 34.59 30.03
CA ASP A 178 15.90 33.15 30.27
C ASP A 178 14.50 32.81 30.82
N LYS A 179 13.97 33.65 31.71
CA LYS A 179 12.62 33.47 32.28
C LYS A 179 11.54 33.69 31.22
N GLU A 180 11.68 34.73 30.40
CA GLU A 180 10.76 35.03 29.30
C GLU A 180 10.82 33.96 28.20
N LEU A 181 12.01 33.47 27.89
CA LEU A 181 12.23 32.39 26.94
C LEU A 181 11.57 31.09 27.42
N LYS A 182 11.71 30.74 28.70
CA LYS A 182 11.00 29.59 29.30
C LYS A 182 9.49 29.78 29.25
N ASN A 183 9.00 31.01 29.47
CA ASN A 183 7.59 31.32 29.34
C ASN A 183 7.11 31.21 27.88
N PHE A 184 7.92 31.65 26.92
CA PHE A 184 7.63 31.57 25.49
C PHE A 184 7.44 30.11 25.02
N TYR A 185 8.39 29.22 25.34
CA TYR A 185 8.30 27.79 24.99
C TYR A 185 7.31 26.97 25.83
N SER A 186 6.89 27.48 27.00
CA SER A 186 5.83 26.87 27.80
C SER A 186 4.44 27.44 27.49
N ASN A 187 4.32 28.24 26.43
CA ASN A 187 3.09 28.87 25.97
C ASN A 187 2.47 29.87 26.97
N ASN A 188 3.26 30.38 27.91
CA ASN A 188 2.88 31.46 28.81
C ASN A 188 3.32 32.82 28.23
N ILE A 189 2.81 33.14 27.04
CA ILE A 189 3.20 34.35 26.30
C ILE A 189 2.59 35.60 26.96
N THR A 190 3.43 36.48 27.49
CA THR A 190 3.03 37.75 28.09
C THR A 190 3.07 38.91 27.07
N PRO A 191 2.35 40.02 27.30
CA PRO A 191 2.44 41.21 26.45
C PRO A 191 3.86 41.75 26.27
N ASP A 192 4.71 41.64 27.30
CA ASP A 192 6.11 42.08 27.25
C ASP A 192 6.94 41.26 26.25
N ILE A 193 6.74 39.94 26.23
CA ILE A 193 7.37 39.04 25.25
C ILE A 193 6.98 39.45 23.84
N ILE A 194 5.68 39.67 23.60
CA ILE A 194 5.17 40.10 22.30
C ILE A 194 5.75 41.46 21.89
N ASN A 195 5.80 42.44 22.80
CA ASN A 195 6.34 43.76 22.52
C ASN A 195 7.82 43.72 22.14
N LYS A 196 8.62 42.87 22.80
CA LYS A 196 10.03 42.65 22.46
C LYS A 196 10.19 42.05 21.06
N LEU A 197 9.43 41.01 20.73
CA LEU A 197 9.44 40.39 19.40
C LEU A 197 9.01 41.38 18.30
N LEU A 198 7.94 42.14 18.51
CA LEU A 198 7.45 43.17 17.57
C LEU A 198 8.49 44.28 17.34
N LYS A 199 9.20 44.69 18.39
CA LYS A 199 10.26 45.69 18.31
C LYS A 199 11.45 45.17 17.50
N TYR A 200 11.87 43.92 17.73
CA TYR A 200 12.97 43.28 17.01
C TYR A 200 12.70 43.22 15.50
N VAL A 201 11.51 42.77 15.09
CA VAL A 201 11.17 42.68 13.66
C VAL A 201 10.73 44.00 13.04
N ASN A 202 10.57 45.05 13.85
CA ASN A 202 10.04 46.36 13.46
C ASN A 202 8.69 46.26 12.70
N LYS A 203 7.73 45.51 13.24
CA LYS A 203 6.38 45.35 12.65
C LYS A 203 5.28 45.53 13.69
N SER A 204 4.05 45.70 13.20
CA SER A 204 2.84 45.81 14.01
C SER A 204 2.23 44.47 14.40
N LYS A 205 2.67 43.38 13.76
CA LYS A 205 2.22 42.00 14.00
C LYS A 205 3.36 40.99 13.88
N VAL A 206 3.29 39.92 14.67
CA VAL A 206 4.10 38.72 14.53
C VAL A 206 3.19 37.49 14.54
N TYR A 207 3.60 36.46 13.81
CA TYR A 207 3.01 35.14 13.89
C TYR A 207 3.84 34.29 14.84
N ILE A 208 3.15 33.58 15.74
CA ILE A 208 3.77 32.56 16.58
C ILE A 208 3.18 31.22 16.19
N VAL A 209 4.05 30.28 15.85
CA VAL A 209 3.68 28.91 15.50
C VAL A 209 4.04 28.01 16.67
N ARG A 210 3.01 27.31 17.18
CA ARG A 210 3.13 26.34 18.26
C ARG A 210 2.77 24.97 17.75
N ILE A 211 3.59 23.97 18.02
CA ILE A 211 3.27 22.58 17.71
C ILE A 211 3.24 21.78 19.01
N GLU A 212 2.12 21.08 19.23
CA GLU A 212 1.90 20.26 20.40
C GLU A 212 1.61 18.82 20.01
N LYS A 213 2.14 17.88 20.79
CA LYS A 213 1.78 16.47 20.64
C LYS A 213 0.43 16.20 21.27
N THR A 214 -0.45 15.62 20.49
CA THR A 214 -1.75 15.13 20.94
C THR A 214 -1.61 13.66 21.38
N PRO A 215 -2.22 13.24 22.50
CA PRO A 215 -2.02 11.90 23.03
C PRO A 215 -2.61 10.81 22.13
N LEU A 216 -1.76 9.85 21.73
CA LEU A 216 -2.08 8.62 20.99
C LEU A 216 -1.26 7.42 21.51
N GLU A 217 -1.45 6.23 20.92
CA GLU A 217 -0.61 5.06 21.19
C GLU A 217 0.86 5.33 20.77
N LYS A 218 1.81 4.57 21.36
CA LYS A 218 3.25 4.87 21.32
C LYS A 218 3.86 5.02 19.91
N ASN A 219 3.31 4.33 18.90
CA ASN A 219 3.84 4.29 17.53
C ASN A 219 3.10 5.24 16.57
N ASP A 220 2.07 5.92 17.05
CA ASP A 220 1.25 6.83 16.28
C ASP A 220 1.60 8.26 16.71
N MET A 221 1.89 9.13 15.74
CA MET A 221 2.16 10.53 16.01
C MET A 221 1.03 11.39 15.48
N TYR A 222 0.45 12.18 16.37
CA TYR A 222 -0.49 13.23 16.03
C TYR A 222 -0.08 14.52 16.69
N VAL A 223 0.08 15.56 15.88
CA VAL A 223 0.46 16.90 16.32
C VAL A 223 -0.59 17.91 15.90
N THR A 224 -0.78 18.91 16.74
CA THR A 224 -1.61 20.06 16.43
C THR A 224 -0.69 21.27 16.26
N ALA A 225 -0.78 21.93 15.11
CA ALA A 225 -0.07 23.17 14.84
C ALA A 225 -1.04 24.36 14.97
N TYR A 226 -0.66 25.32 15.79
CA TYR A 226 -1.37 26.56 16.03
C TYR A 226 -0.57 27.69 15.38
N GLY A 227 -1.19 28.44 14.48
CA GLY A 227 -0.66 29.70 13.96
C GLY A 227 -1.41 30.85 14.59
N GLU A 228 -0.79 31.54 15.54
CA GLU A 228 -1.43 32.57 16.35
C GLU A 228 -0.87 33.96 15.99
N VAL A 229 -1.75 34.95 15.81
CA VAL A 229 -1.34 36.33 15.48
C VAL A 229 -1.32 37.17 16.73
N TYR A 230 -0.19 37.83 16.96
CA TYR A 230 -0.01 38.76 18.05
C TYR A 230 0.26 40.17 17.54
N THR A 231 -0.35 41.14 18.20
CA THR A 231 -0.17 42.57 17.96
C THR A 231 0.15 43.28 19.27
N LYS A 232 0.45 44.57 19.23
CA LYS A 232 0.64 45.38 20.45
C LYS A 232 -0.59 45.36 21.38
N ASN A 233 -1.78 45.13 20.83
CA ASN A 233 -3.03 45.04 21.60
C ASN A 233 -3.30 43.62 22.14
N GLY A 234 -2.33 42.71 22.01
CA GLY A 234 -2.41 41.33 22.45
C GLY A 234 -2.78 40.34 21.33
N TYR A 235 -3.31 39.20 21.76
CA TYR A 235 -3.68 38.07 20.90
C TYR A 235 -4.88 38.40 20.02
N ASN A 236 -4.72 38.22 18.70
CA ASN A 236 -5.81 38.39 17.74
C ASN A 236 -6.37 37.01 17.34
N LYS A 237 -7.44 36.61 18.02
CA LYS A 237 -8.09 35.30 17.83
C LYS A 237 -8.65 35.10 16.43
N ASP A 238 -9.19 36.14 15.79
CA ASP A 238 -9.86 36.06 14.49
C ASP A 238 -8.89 35.79 13.32
N LYS A 239 -7.58 35.92 13.56
CA LYS A 239 -6.53 35.63 12.56
C LYS A 239 -5.70 34.40 12.91
N SER A 240 -6.11 33.66 13.94
CA SER A 240 -5.48 32.40 14.32
C SER A 240 -5.93 31.26 13.39
N SER A 241 -5.10 30.24 13.24
CA SER A 241 -5.42 29.04 12.47
C SER A 241 -4.91 27.82 13.19
N ILE A 242 -5.64 26.72 13.06
CA ILE A 242 -5.27 25.44 13.63
C ILE A 242 -5.24 24.42 12.50
N THR A 243 -4.18 23.63 12.47
CA THR A 243 -4.02 22.48 11.58
C THR A 243 -3.50 21.30 12.36
N PHE A 244 -3.62 20.13 11.73
CA PHE A 244 -3.25 18.88 12.33
C PHE A 244 -2.29 18.15 11.39
N GLY A 245 -1.42 17.34 11.97
CA GLY A 245 -0.53 16.47 11.22
C GLY A 245 -0.45 15.11 11.87
N TYR A 246 -0.45 14.08 11.04
CA TYR A 246 -0.48 12.69 11.47
C TYR A 246 0.58 11.87 10.73
N SER A 247 1.14 10.90 11.44
CA SER A 247 1.98 9.86 10.86
C SER A 247 1.99 8.61 11.74
N ILE A 248 2.03 7.45 11.10
CA ILE A 248 2.22 6.12 11.66
C ILE A 248 3.65 5.70 11.36
N ASP A 249 4.39 5.29 12.40
CA ASP A 249 5.74 4.76 12.23
C ASP A 249 5.69 3.30 11.76
N GLU A 250 6.00 3.09 10.48
CA GLU A 250 5.99 1.77 9.85
C GLU A 250 7.41 1.20 9.68
N ARG A 251 8.44 1.90 10.17
CA ARG A 251 9.84 1.48 10.00
C ARG A 251 10.12 0.10 10.58
N GLY A 252 9.38 -0.30 11.62
CA GLY A 252 9.45 -1.65 12.20
C GLY A 252 9.06 -2.77 11.21
N LYS A 253 8.37 -2.46 10.11
CA LYS A 253 7.93 -3.44 9.09
C LYS A 253 9.01 -3.78 8.06
N TRP A 254 10.13 -3.05 8.01
CA TRP A 254 11.22 -3.31 7.05
C TRP A 254 11.70 -4.77 7.01
N PRO A 255 11.99 -5.44 8.15
CA PRO A 255 12.46 -6.81 8.13
C PRO A 255 11.45 -7.77 7.48
N VAL A 256 10.16 -7.59 7.76
CA VAL A 256 9.09 -8.42 7.18
C VAL A 256 8.93 -8.15 5.69
N LEU A 257 8.97 -6.88 5.28
CA LEU A 257 8.93 -6.51 3.87
C LEU A 257 10.08 -7.16 3.09
N ILE A 258 11.32 -7.05 3.60
CA ILE A 258 12.51 -7.65 2.98
C ILE A 258 12.37 -9.18 2.93
N LEU A 259 11.98 -9.81 4.03
CA LEU A 259 11.81 -11.26 4.12
C LEU A 259 10.82 -11.78 3.08
N VAL A 260 9.65 -11.15 2.95
CA VAL A 260 8.63 -11.59 1.97
C VAL A 260 9.13 -11.45 0.54
N HIS A 261 9.88 -10.41 0.21
CA HIS A 261 10.50 -10.28 -1.12
C HIS A 261 11.49 -11.41 -1.39
N ILE A 262 12.33 -11.76 -0.41
CA ILE A 262 13.28 -12.88 -0.51
C ILE A 262 12.53 -14.21 -0.67
N LEU A 263 11.45 -14.42 0.10
CA LEU A 263 10.63 -15.64 0.02
C LEU A 263 9.91 -15.75 -1.33
N LEU A 264 9.34 -14.67 -1.86
CA LEU A 264 8.70 -14.65 -3.18
C LEU A 264 9.70 -14.94 -4.29
N LEU A 265 10.89 -14.32 -4.24
CA LEU A 265 11.94 -14.60 -5.21
C LEU A 265 12.44 -16.05 -5.11
N GLY A 266 12.70 -16.53 -3.89
CA GLY A 266 13.11 -17.91 -3.63
C GLY A 266 12.08 -18.93 -4.10
N LEU A 267 10.79 -18.65 -3.87
CA LEU A 267 9.68 -19.48 -4.34
C LEU A 267 9.66 -19.58 -5.87
N VAL A 268 9.79 -18.46 -6.59
CA VAL A 268 9.82 -18.50 -8.06
C VAL A 268 11.06 -19.24 -8.58
N LEU A 269 12.23 -19.02 -7.97
CA LEU A 269 13.45 -19.74 -8.35
C LEU A 269 13.29 -21.25 -8.13
N PHE A 270 12.68 -21.66 -7.01
CA PHE A 270 12.37 -23.06 -6.70
C PHE A 270 11.37 -23.64 -7.71
N LEU A 271 10.24 -22.97 -7.96
CA LEU A 271 9.23 -23.42 -8.92
C LEU A 271 9.82 -23.53 -10.32
N THR A 272 10.67 -22.58 -10.71
CA THR A 272 11.40 -22.61 -11.97
C THR A 272 12.30 -23.84 -12.06
N ALA A 273 13.11 -24.11 -11.04
CA ALA A 273 13.97 -25.29 -11.00
C ALA A 273 13.17 -26.60 -11.08
N TYR A 274 12.01 -26.65 -10.41
CA TYR A 274 11.10 -27.79 -10.42
C TYR A 274 10.50 -28.04 -11.82
N PHE A 275 10.01 -27.00 -12.49
CA PHE A 275 9.39 -27.13 -13.81
C PHE A 275 10.39 -27.44 -14.94
N VAL A 276 11.65 -27.01 -14.80
CA VAL A 276 12.66 -27.07 -15.86
C VAL A 276 13.49 -28.37 -15.83
N LYS A 277 13.25 -29.26 -14.86
CA LYS A 277 13.87 -30.60 -14.66
C LYS A 277 15.21 -30.80 -15.40
N LYS A 278 16.33 -30.68 -14.67
CA LYS A 278 17.72 -30.99 -15.09
C LYS A 278 18.33 -30.19 -16.25
N THR A 279 17.62 -29.33 -16.97
CA THR A 279 18.30 -28.47 -17.96
C THR A 279 19.07 -27.35 -17.24
N GLN A 280 20.41 -27.38 -17.28
CA GLN A 280 21.31 -26.36 -16.70
C GLN A 280 21.26 -25.03 -17.48
N ASN A 281 20.08 -24.59 -17.93
CA ASN A 281 19.97 -23.37 -18.69
C ASN A 281 20.05 -22.15 -17.76
N ARG A 282 21.28 -21.72 -17.44
CA ARG A 282 21.57 -20.56 -16.57
C ARG A 282 20.83 -19.29 -17.01
N SER A 283 20.55 -19.15 -18.30
CA SER A 283 19.79 -18.01 -18.84
C SER A 283 18.37 -17.91 -18.29
N LEU A 284 17.80 -19.02 -17.84
CA LEU A 284 16.43 -19.08 -17.35
C LEU A 284 16.30 -18.43 -15.96
N TYR A 285 17.32 -18.55 -15.11
CA TYR A 285 17.40 -17.80 -13.85
C TYR A 285 17.55 -16.29 -14.09
N LEU A 286 18.30 -15.89 -15.12
CA LEU A 286 18.38 -14.48 -15.50
C LEU A 286 17.02 -13.93 -15.94
N ILE A 287 16.26 -14.71 -16.72
CA ILE A 287 14.88 -14.35 -17.11
C ILE A 287 13.99 -14.20 -15.88
N VAL A 288 14.11 -15.08 -14.89
CA VAL A 288 13.35 -14.98 -13.62
C VAL A 288 13.74 -13.73 -12.83
N LEU A 289 15.01 -13.36 -12.77
CA LEU A 289 15.44 -12.13 -12.08
C LEU A 289 14.92 -10.88 -12.78
N ILE A 290 15.00 -10.85 -14.12
CA ILE A 290 14.48 -9.74 -14.92
C ILE A 290 12.96 -9.64 -14.77
N GLY A 291 12.23 -10.75 -14.93
CA GLY A 291 10.77 -10.78 -14.79
C GLY A 291 10.31 -10.30 -13.42
N PHE A 292 10.96 -10.75 -12.34
CA PHE A 292 10.64 -10.35 -10.97
C PHE A 292 10.87 -8.85 -10.79
N THR A 293 11.99 -8.34 -11.30
CA THR A 293 12.33 -6.91 -11.26
C THR A 293 11.32 -6.08 -12.04
N VAL A 294 10.94 -6.50 -13.24
CA VAL A 294 9.92 -5.83 -14.06
C VAL A 294 8.57 -5.82 -13.35
N GLY A 295 8.11 -6.96 -12.82
CA GLY A 295 6.87 -7.04 -12.06
C GLY A 295 6.90 -6.18 -10.80
N ARG A 296 8.07 -6.00 -10.18
CA ARG A 296 8.23 -5.15 -8.99
C ARG A 296 8.21 -3.66 -9.32
N VAL A 297 8.89 -3.26 -10.40
CA VAL A 297 9.15 -1.85 -10.76
C VAL A 297 8.05 -1.27 -11.64
N LEU A 298 7.47 -2.04 -12.55
CA LEU A 298 6.51 -1.48 -13.51
C LEU A 298 5.22 -0.93 -12.87
N PRO A 299 4.64 -1.53 -11.80
CA PRO A 299 3.52 -0.93 -11.08
C PRO A 299 3.79 0.49 -10.59
N TRP A 300 5.04 0.84 -10.28
CA TRP A 300 5.43 2.21 -9.87
C TRP A 300 5.23 3.24 -10.97
N VAL A 301 5.20 2.81 -12.23
CA VAL A 301 4.99 3.68 -13.40
C VAL A 301 3.55 3.61 -13.89
N ILE A 302 2.98 2.39 -13.92
CA ILE A 302 1.60 2.15 -14.38
C ILE A 302 0.61 2.89 -13.48
N VAL A 303 0.75 2.73 -12.17
CA VAL A 303 -0.27 3.24 -11.22
C VAL A 303 -0.38 4.77 -11.27
N PRO A 304 0.71 5.56 -11.17
CA PRO A 304 0.61 7.02 -11.30
C PRO A 304 0.05 7.48 -12.65
N SER A 305 0.33 6.74 -13.73
CA SER A 305 -0.19 7.07 -15.07
C SER A 305 -1.72 6.97 -15.11
N ILE A 306 -2.28 5.97 -14.43
CA ILE A 306 -3.73 5.71 -14.34
C ILE A 306 -4.41 6.59 -13.27
N GLU A 307 -3.65 7.05 -12.27
CA GLU A 307 -4.14 7.93 -11.21
C GLU A 307 -4.66 9.27 -11.75
N SER A 308 -4.13 9.73 -12.89
CA SER A 308 -4.51 11.02 -13.51
C SER A 308 -6.00 11.18 -13.82
N PHE A 309 -6.74 10.08 -13.98
CA PHE A 309 -8.18 10.06 -14.22
C PHE A 309 -8.94 9.27 -13.14
N MET A 310 -8.35 9.10 -11.96
CA MET A 310 -9.03 8.50 -10.81
C MET A 310 -10.30 9.31 -10.46
N PRO A 311 -11.47 8.66 -10.36
CA PRO A 311 -12.67 9.31 -9.87
C PRO A 311 -12.47 9.86 -8.45
N ASN A 312 -13.23 10.89 -8.08
CA ASN A 312 -13.21 11.37 -6.69
C ASN A 312 -13.62 10.23 -5.74
N GLY A 313 -12.81 9.99 -4.72
CA GLY A 313 -12.98 8.94 -3.71
C GLY A 313 -14.31 9.00 -2.95
N ASP A 314 -14.92 10.19 -2.88
CA ASP A 314 -16.24 10.42 -2.26
C ASP A 314 -17.44 10.03 -3.15
N LEU A 315 -17.21 9.69 -4.42
CA LEU A 315 -18.28 9.22 -5.31
C LEU A 315 -18.74 7.82 -4.93
N ASN A 316 -20.02 7.53 -5.23
CA ASN A 316 -20.60 6.21 -4.98
C ASN A 316 -19.84 5.10 -5.73
N VAL A 317 -19.56 4.00 -5.03
CA VAL A 317 -18.79 2.86 -5.52
C VAL A 317 -19.31 2.28 -6.83
N LEU A 318 -20.63 2.29 -7.07
CA LEU A 318 -21.22 1.75 -8.29
C LEU A 318 -20.80 2.54 -9.54
N TYR A 319 -20.49 3.84 -9.40
CA TYR A 319 -20.02 4.68 -10.51
C TYR A 319 -18.51 4.64 -10.70
N THR A 320 -17.75 4.09 -9.74
CA THR A 320 -16.28 4.16 -9.74
C THR A 320 -15.61 2.78 -9.81
N ILE A 321 -16.37 1.69 -9.63
CA ILE A 321 -15.83 0.32 -9.63
C ILE A 321 -15.07 -0.06 -10.91
N TRP A 322 -15.45 0.53 -12.07
CA TRP A 322 -14.75 0.33 -13.33
C TRP A 322 -13.27 0.73 -13.24
N TRP A 323 -12.94 1.76 -12.45
CA TRP A 323 -11.57 2.24 -12.27
C TRP A 323 -10.75 1.24 -11.45
N VAL A 324 -11.35 0.67 -10.40
CA VAL A 324 -10.73 -0.38 -9.58
C VAL A 324 -10.42 -1.62 -10.43
N VAL A 325 -11.36 -2.03 -11.28
CA VAL A 325 -11.18 -3.14 -12.22
C VAL A 325 -10.05 -2.84 -13.20
N LEU A 326 -10.02 -1.63 -13.79
CA LEU A 326 -8.99 -1.21 -14.73
C LEU A 326 -7.60 -1.23 -14.08
N VAL A 327 -7.46 -0.69 -12.87
CA VAL A 327 -6.20 -0.70 -12.12
C VAL A 327 -5.76 -2.13 -11.80
N GLY A 328 -6.68 -3.00 -11.40
CA GLY A 328 -6.37 -4.41 -11.14
C GLY A 328 -5.83 -5.15 -12.36
N ILE A 329 -6.49 -4.98 -13.50
CA ILE A 329 -6.05 -5.52 -14.79
C ILE A 329 -4.67 -4.94 -15.14
N ALA A 330 -4.49 -3.62 -15.00
CA ALA A 330 -3.24 -2.96 -15.34
C ALA A 330 -2.08 -3.39 -14.46
N ILE A 331 -2.27 -3.56 -13.15
CA ILE A 331 -1.20 -3.99 -12.23
C ILE A 331 -0.83 -5.46 -12.46
N ILE A 332 -1.81 -6.34 -12.66
CA ILE A 332 -1.57 -7.80 -12.73
C ILE A 332 -1.14 -8.24 -14.14
N LEU A 333 -1.77 -7.73 -15.20
CA LEU A 333 -1.57 -8.22 -16.57
C LEU A 333 -0.64 -7.34 -17.41
N ALA A 334 -0.68 -6.01 -17.25
CA ALA A 334 0.13 -5.14 -18.11
C ALA A 334 1.65 -5.37 -17.99
N PRO A 335 2.23 -5.71 -16.82
CA PRO A 335 3.64 -6.07 -16.73
C PRO A 335 4.05 -7.27 -17.58
N ILE A 336 3.16 -8.26 -17.74
CA ILE A 336 3.40 -9.43 -18.60
C ILE A 336 3.50 -8.99 -20.06
N TYR A 337 2.57 -8.15 -20.51
CA TYR A 337 2.57 -7.62 -21.87
C TYR A 337 3.74 -6.66 -22.14
N ALA A 338 4.05 -5.79 -21.19
CA ALA A 338 5.15 -4.83 -21.30
C ALA A 338 6.50 -5.53 -21.44
N MET A 339 6.70 -6.68 -20.78
CA MET A 339 7.93 -7.45 -20.90
C MET A 339 8.20 -7.91 -22.34
N ASP A 340 7.18 -8.34 -23.09
CA ASP A 340 7.32 -8.72 -24.50
C ASP A 340 7.74 -7.52 -25.37
N LEU A 341 7.13 -6.35 -25.14
CA LEU A 341 7.50 -5.11 -25.85
C LEU A 341 8.91 -4.65 -25.53
N ILE A 342 9.29 -4.68 -24.24
CA ILE A 342 10.63 -4.31 -23.76
C ILE A 342 11.66 -5.26 -24.36
N TYR A 343 11.41 -6.57 -24.32
CA TYR A 343 12.28 -7.58 -24.89
C TYR A 343 12.52 -7.34 -26.39
N LYS A 344 11.45 -7.11 -27.17
CA LYS A 344 11.54 -6.83 -28.61
C LYS A 344 12.36 -5.59 -28.94
N LYS A 345 12.30 -4.55 -28.10
CA LYS A 345 13.10 -3.33 -28.29
C LYS A 345 14.55 -3.52 -27.85
N ILE A 346 14.80 -4.13 -26.70
CA ILE A 346 16.15 -4.27 -26.13
C ILE A 346 16.99 -5.29 -26.89
N GLN A 347 16.39 -6.38 -27.41
CA GLN A 347 17.13 -7.42 -28.14
C GLN A 347 17.87 -6.88 -29.38
N ASN A 348 17.43 -5.74 -29.92
CA ASN A 348 18.08 -5.06 -31.04
C ASN A 348 19.42 -4.41 -30.64
N TYR A 349 19.62 -4.16 -29.35
CA TYR A 349 20.81 -3.50 -28.80
C TYR A 349 21.70 -4.45 -27.99
N ILE A 350 21.11 -5.43 -27.29
CA ILE A 350 21.82 -6.36 -26.41
C ILE A 350 21.32 -7.78 -26.67
N LYS A 351 22.23 -8.75 -26.76
CA LYS A 351 21.87 -10.17 -26.86
C LYS A 351 21.21 -10.66 -25.57
N LEU A 352 19.89 -10.68 -25.57
CA LEU A 352 19.09 -11.24 -24.48
C LEU A 352 18.81 -12.73 -24.70
N PRO A 353 18.61 -13.52 -23.62
CA PRO A 353 18.23 -14.91 -23.77
C PRO A 353 16.82 -15.06 -24.32
N SER A 354 16.63 -16.04 -25.21
CA SER A 354 15.32 -16.30 -25.84
C SER A 354 14.23 -16.52 -24.80
N ILE A 355 13.12 -15.79 -24.98
CA ILE A 355 11.88 -15.89 -24.18
C ILE A 355 10.85 -16.86 -24.79
N ALA A 356 11.03 -17.28 -26.04
CA ALA A 356 10.10 -18.18 -26.71
C ALA A 356 10.03 -19.54 -26.00
N GLY A 357 8.81 -20.01 -25.74
CA GLY A 357 8.52 -21.26 -25.05
C GLY A 357 8.65 -21.17 -23.52
N LYS A 358 8.93 -19.97 -23.00
CA LYS A 358 9.17 -19.72 -21.56
C LYS A 358 8.14 -18.77 -20.95
N GLY A 359 7.09 -18.40 -21.69
CA GLY A 359 6.11 -17.41 -21.26
C GLY A 359 5.50 -17.70 -19.89
N GLY A 360 5.20 -18.97 -19.57
CA GLY A 360 4.66 -19.31 -18.25
C GLY A 360 5.61 -19.00 -17.08
N ILE A 361 6.92 -19.22 -17.26
CA ILE A 361 7.92 -18.91 -16.22
C ILE A 361 8.11 -17.39 -16.10
N ILE A 362 8.08 -16.68 -17.23
CA ILE A 362 8.13 -15.21 -17.28
C ILE A 362 6.92 -14.62 -16.54
N GLY A 363 5.72 -15.09 -16.85
CA GLY A 363 4.49 -14.65 -16.19
C GLY A 363 4.49 -14.94 -14.68
N LEU A 364 4.90 -16.14 -14.27
CA LEU A 364 5.07 -16.49 -12.85
C LEU A 364 6.02 -15.54 -12.12
N SER A 365 7.16 -15.25 -12.74
CA SER A 365 8.20 -14.36 -12.20
C SER A 365 7.73 -12.91 -12.07
N ILE A 366 7.06 -12.38 -13.10
CA ILE A 366 6.47 -11.04 -13.09
C ILE A 366 5.39 -10.95 -12.00
N SER A 367 4.49 -11.94 -11.90
CA SER A 367 3.45 -11.97 -10.88
C SER A 367 4.01 -11.97 -9.46
N ALA A 368 5.13 -12.66 -9.19
CA ALA A 368 5.80 -12.57 -7.90
C ALA A 368 6.36 -11.17 -7.60
N GLY A 369 6.89 -10.48 -8.61
CA GLY A 369 7.29 -9.08 -8.48
C GLY A 369 6.12 -8.15 -8.14
N VAL A 370 4.98 -8.35 -8.81
CA VAL A 370 3.73 -7.63 -8.56
C VAL A 370 3.21 -7.90 -7.14
N LEU A 371 3.31 -9.14 -6.65
CA LEU A 371 2.96 -9.48 -5.27
C LEU A 371 3.85 -8.73 -4.26
N GLY A 372 5.14 -8.57 -4.54
CA GLY A 372 6.03 -7.74 -3.73
C GLY A 372 5.59 -6.27 -3.67
N TYR A 373 5.02 -5.74 -4.76
CA TYR A 373 4.39 -4.43 -4.78
C TYR A 373 3.12 -4.38 -3.92
N LEU A 374 2.21 -5.33 -4.09
CA LEU A 374 0.92 -5.37 -3.39
C LEU A 374 1.03 -5.74 -1.91
N PHE A 375 2.15 -6.35 -1.48
CA PHE A 375 2.36 -6.71 -0.08
C PHE A 375 2.55 -5.48 0.83
N VAL A 376 3.10 -4.38 0.31
CA VAL A 376 3.30 -3.14 1.07
C VAL A 376 1.96 -2.54 1.55
N PRO A 377 0.98 -2.23 0.67
CA PRO A 377 -0.31 -1.75 1.13
C PRO A 377 -1.05 -2.79 1.99
N TYR A 378 -0.85 -4.09 1.73
CA TYR A 378 -1.48 -5.17 2.51
C TYR A 378 -1.06 -5.13 3.99
N ILE A 379 0.26 -5.06 4.26
CA ILE A 379 0.76 -5.04 5.65
C ILE A 379 0.43 -3.72 6.37
N PHE A 380 0.23 -2.63 5.65
CA PHE A 380 -0.22 -1.35 6.22
C PHE A 380 -1.69 -1.40 6.62
N THR A 381 -2.54 -2.02 5.80
CA THR A 381 -3.97 -2.19 6.11
C THR A 381 -4.22 -3.14 7.28
N TYR A 382 -3.59 -4.31 7.30
CA TYR A 382 -3.94 -5.37 8.26
C TYR A 382 -3.12 -5.40 9.56
N GLY A 383 -2.07 -4.58 9.69
CA GLY A 383 -1.37 -4.39 10.96
C GLY A 383 -0.56 -5.58 11.48
N ASP A 384 -0.01 -5.37 12.69
CA ASP A 384 1.07 -6.04 13.44
C ASP A 384 1.53 -7.47 13.08
N VAL A 385 2.84 -7.70 13.21
CA VAL A 385 3.58 -8.94 12.84
C VAL A 385 3.07 -10.21 13.54
N LEU A 386 2.34 -10.08 14.65
CA LEU A 386 1.73 -11.23 15.35
C LEU A 386 0.36 -11.61 14.78
N SER A 387 -0.47 -10.64 14.38
CA SER A 387 -1.68 -10.88 13.58
C SER A 387 -1.36 -11.24 12.11
N VAL A 388 -0.12 -10.99 11.69
CA VAL A 388 0.38 -11.35 10.36
C VAL A 388 0.34 -12.87 10.15
N TRP A 389 0.44 -13.75 11.14
CA TRP A 389 0.36 -15.20 10.87
C TRP A 389 -1.01 -15.67 10.36
N GLU A 390 -2.10 -15.17 10.95
CA GLU A 390 -3.46 -15.48 10.49
C GLU A 390 -3.76 -14.82 9.13
N ASN A 391 -3.31 -13.57 8.97
CA ASN A 391 -3.46 -12.82 7.72
C ASN A 391 -2.56 -13.37 6.58
N LEU A 392 -1.39 -13.93 6.91
CA LEU A 392 -0.46 -14.54 5.96
C LEU A 392 -1.07 -15.73 5.25
N LEU A 393 -1.99 -16.46 5.88
CA LEU A 393 -2.71 -17.53 5.20
C LEU A 393 -3.51 -16.98 4.01
N TYR A 394 -4.27 -15.91 4.22
CA TYR A 394 -5.05 -15.25 3.18
C TYR A 394 -4.14 -14.63 2.11
N PHE A 395 -3.06 -13.97 2.51
CA PHE A 395 -2.09 -13.44 1.55
C PHE A 395 -1.36 -14.53 0.78
N GLY A 396 -1.06 -15.67 1.42
CA GLY A 396 -0.44 -16.83 0.79
C GLY A 396 -1.37 -17.47 -0.25
N LEU A 397 -2.65 -17.62 0.08
CA LEU A 397 -3.67 -18.10 -0.86
C LEU A 397 -3.85 -17.14 -2.04
N PHE A 398 -3.93 -15.83 -1.78
CA PHE A 398 -3.93 -14.78 -2.80
C PHE A 398 -2.68 -14.82 -3.67
N SER A 399 -1.50 -14.98 -3.06
CA SER A 399 -0.22 -15.08 -3.76
C SER A 399 -0.21 -16.28 -4.70
N LEU A 400 -0.67 -17.45 -4.25
CA LEU A 400 -0.81 -18.63 -5.10
C LEU A 400 -1.73 -18.34 -6.29
N ALA A 401 -2.90 -17.75 -6.07
CA ALA A 401 -3.83 -17.40 -7.14
C ALA A 401 -3.20 -16.47 -8.18
N VAL A 402 -2.50 -15.42 -7.75
CA VAL A 402 -1.80 -14.48 -8.64
C VAL A 402 -0.65 -15.16 -9.38
N LEU A 403 0.11 -16.04 -8.73
CA LEU A 403 1.19 -16.82 -9.36
C LEU A 403 0.67 -17.79 -10.43
N PHE A 404 -0.41 -18.53 -10.13
CA PHE A 404 -1.05 -19.42 -11.10
C PHE A 404 -1.65 -18.65 -12.28
N SER A 405 -2.35 -17.55 -12.00
CA SER A 405 -2.88 -16.66 -13.03
C SER A 405 -1.77 -16.09 -13.92
N GLY A 406 -0.66 -15.66 -13.32
CA GLY A 406 0.54 -15.21 -14.00
C GLY A 406 1.15 -16.26 -14.90
N TYR A 407 1.29 -17.49 -14.40
CA TYR A 407 1.82 -18.61 -15.19
C TYR A 407 0.97 -18.89 -16.43
N VAL A 408 -0.36 -18.91 -16.29
CA VAL A 408 -1.24 -19.16 -17.44
C VAL A 408 -1.27 -17.97 -18.39
N SER A 409 -1.39 -16.75 -17.87
CA SER A 409 -1.34 -15.52 -18.68
C SER A 409 -0.04 -15.43 -19.48
N GLY A 410 1.09 -15.75 -18.86
CA GLY A 410 2.38 -15.81 -19.53
C GLY A 410 2.43 -16.83 -20.67
N LYS A 411 1.76 -17.98 -20.53
CA LYS A 411 1.61 -18.94 -21.63
C LYS A 411 0.73 -18.41 -22.75
N ILE A 412 -0.34 -17.70 -22.42
CA ILE A 412 -1.25 -17.12 -23.42
C ILE A 412 -0.55 -16.10 -24.30
N PHE A 413 0.33 -15.28 -23.71
CA PHE A 413 1.11 -14.29 -24.46
C PHE A 413 2.35 -14.85 -25.16
N ASP A 414 2.68 -16.13 -24.95
CA ASP A 414 3.78 -16.78 -25.64
C ASP A 414 3.32 -17.25 -27.03
N LYS A 415 3.78 -16.56 -28.07
CA LYS A 415 3.43 -16.91 -29.47
C LYS A 415 3.86 -18.32 -29.88
N SER A 416 4.81 -18.92 -29.17
CA SER A 416 5.21 -20.30 -29.43
C SER A 416 4.29 -21.34 -28.80
N ASP A 417 3.42 -20.90 -27.87
CA ASP A 417 2.50 -21.77 -27.14
C ASP A 417 1.07 -21.57 -27.68
N LYS A 418 0.57 -22.55 -28.45
CA LYS A 418 -0.82 -22.50 -28.96
C LYS A 418 -1.78 -22.49 -27.77
N THR A 419 -2.47 -21.38 -27.58
CA THR A 419 -3.47 -21.18 -26.54
C THR A 419 -4.70 -20.52 -27.15
N GLU A 420 -5.87 -20.96 -26.74
CA GLU A 420 -7.13 -20.45 -27.28
C GLU A 420 -7.41 -19.05 -26.70
N GLU A 421 -7.82 -18.13 -27.57
CA GLU A 421 -7.97 -16.72 -27.23
C GLU A 421 -9.04 -16.46 -26.15
N TYR A 422 -10.05 -17.33 -26.02
CA TYR A 422 -11.12 -17.15 -25.03
C TYR A 422 -10.64 -17.30 -23.59
N TYR A 423 -9.49 -17.95 -23.34
CA TYR A 423 -8.90 -17.99 -22.00
C TYR A 423 -8.49 -16.60 -21.51
N ILE A 424 -8.19 -15.65 -22.41
CA ILE A 424 -7.88 -14.25 -22.05
C ILE A 424 -9.02 -13.65 -21.22
N ILE A 425 -10.27 -13.90 -21.61
CA ILE A 425 -11.45 -13.34 -20.93
C ILE A 425 -11.51 -13.83 -19.49
N VAL A 426 -11.27 -15.13 -19.25
CA VAL A 426 -11.25 -15.73 -17.90
C VAL A 426 -10.16 -15.09 -17.04
N PHE A 427 -8.97 -14.82 -17.59
CA PHE A 427 -7.87 -14.23 -16.84
C PHE A 427 -8.04 -12.74 -16.58
N VAL A 428 -8.69 -12.00 -17.49
CA VAL A 428 -9.08 -10.60 -17.25
C VAL A 428 -10.08 -10.52 -16.11
N ILE A 429 -11.12 -11.37 -16.12
CA ILE A 429 -12.15 -11.41 -15.06
C ILE A 429 -11.55 -11.80 -13.72
N THR A 430 -10.74 -12.87 -13.67
CA THR A 430 -10.13 -13.32 -12.41
C THR A 430 -9.12 -12.31 -11.86
N SER A 431 -8.33 -11.65 -12.72
CA SER A 431 -7.42 -10.57 -12.28
C SER A 431 -8.19 -9.38 -11.69
N ALA A 432 -9.29 -8.99 -12.32
CA ALA A 432 -10.18 -7.95 -11.78
C ALA A 432 -10.76 -8.36 -10.42
N LEU A 433 -11.30 -9.57 -10.30
CA LEU A 433 -11.89 -10.08 -9.05
C LEU A 433 -10.85 -10.18 -7.93
N LEU A 434 -9.64 -10.68 -8.22
CA LEU A 434 -8.55 -10.76 -7.26
C LEU A 434 -8.19 -9.38 -6.71
N PHE A 435 -8.03 -8.40 -7.59
CA PHE A 435 -7.66 -7.06 -7.18
C PHE A 435 -8.78 -6.35 -6.41
N VAL A 436 -10.02 -6.41 -6.90
CA VAL A 436 -11.20 -5.85 -6.22
C VAL A 436 -11.33 -6.44 -4.81
N SER A 437 -11.15 -7.76 -4.68
CA SER A 437 -11.22 -8.44 -3.38
C SER A 437 -10.09 -8.00 -2.43
N LEU A 438 -8.87 -7.84 -2.96
CA LEU A 438 -7.73 -7.33 -2.20
C LEU A 438 -8.04 -5.94 -1.64
N VAL A 439 -8.48 -5.01 -2.50
CA VAL A 439 -8.69 -3.62 -2.07
C VAL A 439 -9.96 -3.39 -1.26
N HIS A 440 -10.94 -4.30 -1.31
CA HIS A 440 -12.14 -4.29 -0.46
C HIS A 440 -11.83 -4.62 1.01
N THR A 441 -10.68 -5.23 1.28
CA THR A 441 -10.15 -5.62 2.60
C THR A 441 -10.93 -6.70 3.35
N ASP A 442 -11.91 -7.33 2.71
CA ASP A 442 -12.61 -8.49 3.27
C ASP A 442 -11.87 -9.78 2.92
N LEU A 443 -11.29 -10.40 3.95
CA LEU A 443 -10.47 -11.61 3.81
C LEU A 443 -11.26 -12.81 3.27
N ILE A 444 -12.57 -12.87 3.49
CA ILE A 444 -13.42 -13.96 2.97
C ILE A 444 -13.55 -13.82 1.45
N TRP A 445 -13.86 -12.62 0.96
CA TRP A 445 -13.93 -12.35 -0.48
C TRP A 445 -12.58 -12.57 -1.17
N LEU A 446 -11.48 -12.19 -0.50
CA LEU A 446 -10.12 -12.48 -0.98
C LEU A 446 -9.86 -13.98 -1.09
N ALA A 447 -10.26 -14.77 -0.09
CA ALA A 447 -10.10 -16.23 -0.13
C ALA A 447 -10.94 -16.88 -1.24
N VAL A 448 -12.21 -16.51 -1.37
CA VAL A 448 -13.12 -17.07 -2.38
C VAL A 448 -12.63 -16.75 -3.80
N SER A 449 -12.30 -15.49 -4.09
CA SER A 449 -11.76 -15.09 -5.40
C SER A 449 -10.43 -15.79 -5.72
N SER A 450 -9.59 -16.00 -4.71
CA SER A 450 -8.32 -16.74 -4.85
C SER A 450 -8.56 -18.22 -5.19
N ILE A 451 -9.46 -18.90 -4.49
CA ILE A 451 -9.80 -20.31 -4.75
C ILE A 451 -10.38 -20.46 -6.16
N LEU A 452 -11.33 -19.61 -6.54
CA LEU A 452 -11.92 -19.63 -7.88
C LEU A 452 -10.87 -19.45 -8.97
N THR A 453 -9.91 -18.52 -8.77
CA THR A 453 -8.83 -18.27 -9.73
C THR A 453 -7.86 -19.45 -9.82
N ILE A 454 -7.55 -20.11 -8.69
CA ILE A 454 -6.72 -21.31 -8.66
C ILE A 454 -7.40 -22.45 -9.42
N ILE A 455 -8.70 -22.69 -9.18
CA ILE A 455 -9.48 -23.71 -9.88
C ILE A 455 -9.52 -23.41 -11.38
N ALA A 456 -9.82 -22.17 -11.78
CA ALA A 456 -9.83 -21.77 -13.19
C ALA A 456 -8.47 -21.99 -13.84
N SER A 457 -7.38 -21.54 -13.20
CA SER A 457 -6.02 -21.74 -13.70
C SER A 457 -5.69 -23.22 -13.87
N PHE A 458 -6.08 -24.06 -12.91
CA PHE A 458 -5.85 -25.50 -12.97
C PHE A 458 -6.63 -26.19 -14.08
N LEU A 459 -7.88 -25.80 -14.31
CA LEU A 459 -8.71 -26.31 -15.41
C LEU A 459 -8.07 -26.00 -16.76
N VAL A 460 -7.64 -24.75 -17.00
CA VAL A 460 -6.95 -24.36 -18.24
C VAL A 460 -5.66 -25.16 -18.44
N ILE A 461 -4.86 -25.33 -17.38
CA ILE A 461 -3.63 -26.14 -17.44
C ILE A 461 -3.93 -27.61 -17.79
N ARG A 462 -5.02 -28.19 -17.26
CA ARG A 462 -5.40 -29.59 -17.52
C ARG A 462 -6.05 -29.82 -18.88
N MET A 463 -6.95 -28.94 -19.32
CA MET A 463 -7.65 -29.08 -20.60
C MET A 463 -6.63 -29.15 -21.75
N LYS A 464 -5.62 -28.29 -21.72
CA LYS A 464 -4.51 -28.31 -22.70
C LYS A 464 -3.73 -29.62 -22.71
N LYS A 465 -3.52 -30.25 -21.54
CA LYS A 465 -2.87 -31.57 -21.47
C LYS A 465 -3.75 -32.64 -22.14
N SER A 466 -5.06 -32.56 -21.99
CA SER A 466 -5.99 -33.52 -22.57
C SER A 466 -6.12 -33.38 -24.10
N GLU A 467 -6.12 -32.15 -24.62
CA GLU A 467 -6.13 -31.89 -26.06
C GLU A 467 -4.81 -32.27 -26.72
N PHE A 468 -3.68 -31.96 -26.10
CA PHE A 468 -2.38 -32.43 -26.59
C PHE A 468 -2.29 -33.96 -26.62
N VAL A 469 -2.81 -34.64 -25.58
CA VAL A 469 -2.86 -36.12 -25.58
C VAL A 469 -3.79 -36.64 -26.67
N LYS A 470 -4.93 -35.99 -26.95
CA LYS A 470 -5.81 -36.35 -28.06
C LYS A 470 -5.16 -36.12 -29.42
N GLU A 471 -4.53 -34.97 -29.65
CA GLU A 471 -3.86 -34.63 -30.91
C GLU A 471 -2.67 -35.55 -31.18
N VAL A 472 -1.89 -35.87 -30.14
CA VAL A 472 -0.81 -36.87 -30.20
C VAL A 472 -1.38 -38.26 -30.49
N LYS A 473 -2.43 -38.69 -29.77
CA LYS A 473 -3.03 -40.01 -29.97
C LYS A 473 -3.63 -40.15 -31.38
N GLN A 474 -4.30 -39.12 -31.88
CA GLN A 474 -4.87 -39.10 -33.23
C GLN A 474 -3.78 -39.11 -34.32
N LYS A 475 -2.64 -38.46 -34.05
CA LYS A 475 -1.48 -38.49 -34.96
C LYS A 475 -0.78 -39.85 -34.94
N PHE A 476 -0.69 -40.52 -33.79
CA PHE A 476 -0.15 -41.88 -33.70
C PHE A 476 -1.11 -42.94 -34.25
N GLU A 477 -2.42 -42.83 -34.00
CA GLU A 477 -3.45 -43.68 -34.61
C GLU A 477 -3.43 -43.50 -36.15
N SER A 478 -3.24 -42.28 -36.67
CA SER A 478 -3.08 -42.06 -38.11
C SER A 478 -1.78 -42.63 -38.71
N VAL A 479 -0.71 -42.78 -37.92
CA VAL A 479 0.54 -43.42 -38.36
C VAL A 479 0.40 -44.95 -38.33
N GLU A 480 -0.32 -45.49 -37.35
CA GLU A 480 -0.64 -46.91 -37.25
C GLU A 480 -1.65 -47.35 -38.34
N ASP A 481 -2.55 -46.46 -38.76
CA ASP A 481 -3.43 -46.67 -39.92
C ASP A 481 -2.68 -46.55 -41.26
N ILE A 482 -1.61 -45.76 -41.34
CA ILE A 482 -0.69 -45.73 -42.51
C ILE A 482 0.16 -47.00 -42.56
N GLU A 483 0.64 -47.52 -41.42
CA GLU A 483 1.34 -48.81 -41.36
C GLU A 483 0.42 -50.00 -41.67
N LYS A 484 -0.85 -49.95 -41.24
CA LYS A 484 -1.86 -50.96 -41.63
C LYS A 484 -2.31 -50.82 -43.08
N GLY A 485 -2.36 -49.62 -43.64
CA GLY A 485 -2.59 -49.37 -45.07
C GLY A 485 -1.42 -49.86 -45.94
N LEU A 486 -0.17 -49.67 -45.51
CA LEU A 486 1.03 -50.20 -46.17
C LEU A 486 1.18 -51.72 -46.06
N HIS A 487 0.54 -52.35 -45.07
CA HIS A 487 0.43 -53.81 -44.97
C HIS A 487 -0.79 -54.38 -45.72
N GLN A 488 -1.75 -53.56 -46.17
CA GLN A 488 -2.87 -54.00 -47.01
C GLN A 488 -2.69 -53.71 -48.50
N GLU A 489 -1.77 -52.84 -48.91
CA GLU A 489 -1.45 -52.61 -50.34
C GLU A 489 -0.26 -53.42 -50.88
N ASN A 490 0.42 -54.24 -50.06
CA ASN A 490 1.50 -55.13 -50.53
C ASN A 490 1.07 -56.61 -50.66
N TYR A 491 -0.06 -56.87 -51.31
CA TYR A 491 -0.46 -58.23 -51.70
C TYR A 491 -0.54 -58.46 -53.23
N TYR A 492 0.01 -57.56 -54.03
CA TYR A 492 0.27 -57.78 -55.46
C TYR A 492 1.59 -57.13 -55.87
N GLU A 493 2.72 -57.77 -55.54
CA GLU A 493 3.97 -57.79 -56.33
C GLU A 493 5.08 -58.45 -55.51
N PHE A 494 5.01 -59.76 -55.35
CA PHE A 494 6.14 -60.57 -54.86
C PHE A 494 6.26 -61.88 -55.65
N GLU A 495 6.12 -61.80 -56.97
CA GLU A 495 6.42 -62.92 -57.89
C GLU A 495 7.59 -62.63 -58.84
N TYR A 496 8.20 -61.44 -58.79
CA TYR A 496 9.32 -61.10 -59.68
C TYR A 496 10.72 -61.16 -59.03
N TYR A 497 10.81 -61.24 -57.69
CA TYR A 497 12.10 -61.21 -56.99
C TYR A 497 12.67 -62.59 -56.62
N ASN A 498 11.87 -63.67 -56.68
CA ASN A 498 12.34 -65.03 -56.37
C ASN A 498 12.96 -65.76 -57.58
N ASP A 499 12.72 -65.33 -58.83
CA ASP A 499 13.37 -65.93 -60.02
C ASP A 499 14.80 -65.40 -60.26
N LEU A 500 15.15 -64.22 -59.71
CA LEU A 500 16.50 -63.66 -59.82
C LEU A 500 17.50 -64.25 -58.82
N ILE A 501 17.03 -64.69 -57.65
CA ILE A 501 17.87 -65.30 -56.60
C ILE A 501 18.15 -66.78 -56.90
N GLN A 502 17.29 -67.48 -57.66
CA GLN A 502 17.58 -68.84 -58.13
C GLN A 502 18.50 -68.89 -59.38
N LYS A 503 18.61 -67.80 -60.16
CA LYS A 503 19.46 -67.75 -61.38
C LYS A 503 20.87 -67.20 -61.17
N THR A 504 21.17 -66.57 -60.03
CA THR A 504 22.50 -66.02 -59.74
C THR A 504 23.16 -66.78 -58.60
N GLY A 505 23.63 -68.00 -58.90
CA GLY A 505 24.38 -68.83 -57.96
C GLY A 505 25.68 -68.16 -57.50
N VAL A 506 25.62 -67.43 -56.39
CA VAL A 506 26.81 -66.94 -55.68
C VAL A 506 26.75 -67.42 -54.24
N LYS A 507 27.49 -68.50 -53.97
CA LYS A 507 27.90 -68.92 -52.64
C LYS A 507 28.94 -67.94 -52.08
N LYS A 508 28.67 -67.33 -50.93
CA LYS A 508 29.33 -67.70 -49.67
C LYS A 508 28.63 -67.07 -48.48
#